data_AF-A0A1S4CCV8-F1
#
_entry.id   AF-A0A1S4CCV8-F1
#
_cell.length_a   1.000
_cell.length_b   1.000
_cell.length_c   1.000
_cell.angle_alpha   90.00
_cell.angle_beta   90.00
_cell.angle_gamma   90.00
#
_symmetry.space_group_name_H-M   'P 1'
#
loop_
_entity.id
_entity.type
_entity.pdbx_description
1 polymer ?
#
loop_
_entity_poly.entity_id
_entity_poly.type
_entity_poly.pdbx_seq_one_letter_code
_entity_poly.pdbx_strand_id
1 'polypeptide(L)'
;RITNVTLRQQVEDVDSLSEELIDNTVKKFLEQVKEGTWESGGWPQVFTDYSVSKLAVNAYTRLMARILEDRPEGHKIYINCYCPGWVKTAMTGWSGHISPEDAADTAVWLALLPDQFVSGKFWAERREISF
;
A
#
# COMPACT_ATOMS: atom_id res chain seq x y z
N ARG A 1 10.50 -5.58 -0.42
CA ARG A 1 10.60 -5.70 1.07
C ARG A 1 11.72 -4.78 1.56
N ILE A 2 11.47 -4.00 2.60
CA ILE A 2 12.52 -3.22 3.29
C ILE A 2 13.41 -4.18 4.07
N THR A 3 14.73 -4.09 3.88
CA THR A 3 15.72 -4.89 4.63
C THR A 3 16.21 -4.16 5.88
N ASN A 4 16.06 -2.84 5.94
CA ASN A 4 16.26 -2.06 7.16
C ASN A 4 15.21 -2.44 8.22
N VAL A 5 15.61 -3.24 9.22
CA VAL A 5 14.70 -3.83 10.21
C VAL A 5 14.01 -2.77 11.06
N THR A 6 14.73 -1.75 11.49
CA THR A 6 14.16 -0.67 12.32
C THR A 6 13.08 0.09 11.56
N LEU A 7 13.36 0.50 10.32
CA LEU A 7 12.37 1.17 9.49
C LEU A 7 11.17 0.26 9.21
N ARG A 8 11.43 -1.03 8.93
CA ARG A 8 10.37 -2.01 8.68
C ARG A 8 9.43 -2.14 9.87
N GLN A 9 9.96 -2.25 11.08
CA GLN A 9 9.17 -2.33 12.31
C GLN A 9 8.33 -1.07 12.52
N GLN A 10 8.89 0.11 12.27
CA GLN A 10 8.16 1.39 12.38
C GLN A 10 6.97 1.48 11.42
N VAL A 11 7.11 1.02 10.17
CA VAL A 11 6.01 1.06 9.19
C VAL A 11 5.02 -0.11 9.34
N GLU A 12 5.44 -1.21 9.99
CA GLU A 12 4.59 -2.37 10.28
C GLU A 12 3.69 -2.14 11.50
N ASP A 13 4.13 -1.34 12.47
CA ASP A 13 3.37 -0.98 13.67
C ASP A 13 2.24 0.04 13.35
N VAL A 14 0.98 -0.41 13.45
CA VAL A 14 -0.19 0.43 13.14
C VAL A 14 -0.40 1.53 14.18
N ASP A 15 -0.10 1.23 15.44
CA ASP A 15 -0.45 2.09 16.57
C ASP A 15 0.42 3.34 16.59
N SER A 16 1.70 3.19 16.20
CA SER A 16 2.64 4.30 16.06
C SER A 16 2.67 4.94 14.67
N LEU A 17 1.93 4.38 13.70
CA LEU A 17 1.89 4.91 12.34
C LEU A 17 1.27 6.32 12.30
N SER A 18 1.92 7.24 11.59
CA SER A 18 1.45 8.62 11.40
C SER A 18 1.77 9.12 9.99
N GLU A 19 1.07 10.17 9.55
CA GLU A 19 1.37 10.82 8.26
C GLU A 19 2.81 11.34 8.23
N GLU A 20 3.27 11.94 9.33
CA GLU A 20 4.65 12.42 9.47
C GLU A 20 5.69 11.29 9.30
N LEU A 21 5.45 10.12 9.88
CA LEU A 21 6.35 8.97 9.73
C LEU A 21 6.42 8.49 8.27
N ILE A 22 5.26 8.41 7.60
CA ILE A 22 5.18 8.02 6.19
C ILE A 22 5.91 9.04 5.31
N ASP A 23 5.63 10.33 5.50
CA ASP A 23 6.27 11.43 4.78
C ASP A 23 7.77 11.44 4.97
N ASN A 24 8.24 11.34 6.22
CA ASN A 24 9.67 11.34 6.52
C ASN A 24 10.37 10.11 5.94
N THR A 25 9.69 8.96 5.90
CA THR A 25 10.20 7.75 5.24
C THR A 25 10.42 7.99 3.74
N VAL A 26 9.44 8.56 3.05
CA VAL A 26 9.54 8.85 1.61
C VAL A 26 10.57 9.96 1.33
N LYS A 27 10.58 11.04 2.13
CA LYS A 27 11.57 12.12 2.02
C LYS A 27 13.01 11.61 2.16
N LYS A 28 13.26 10.77 3.17
CA LYS A 28 14.57 10.15 3.38
C LYS A 28 15.01 9.32 2.18
N PHE A 29 14.10 8.55 1.57
CA PHE A 29 14.40 7.82 0.34
C PHE A 29 14.79 8.78 -0.80
N LEU A 30 14.01 9.83 -1.02
CA LEU A 30 14.28 10.82 -2.06
C LEU A 30 15.62 11.56 -1.85
N GLU A 31 15.95 11.91 -0.62
CA GLU A 31 17.24 12.50 -0.24
C GLU A 31 18.40 11.55 -0.57
N GLN A 32 18.29 10.28 -0.19
CA GLN A 32 19.31 9.28 -0.49
C GLN A 32 19.42 8.97 -1.99
N VAL A 33 18.33 9.06 -2.75
CA VAL A 33 18.38 8.97 -4.22
C VAL A 33 19.15 10.15 -4.79
N LYS A 34 18.88 11.37 -4.32
CA LYS A 34 19.58 12.59 -4.75
C LYS A 34 21.08 12.55 -4.44
N GLU A 35 21.44 11.96 -3.31
CA GLU A 35 22.83 11.80 -2.86
C GLU A 35 23.54 10.56 -3.45
N GLY A 36 22.81 9.67 -4.12
CA GLY A 36 23.35 8.41 -4.63
C GLY A 36 23.68 7.36 -3.56
N THR A 37 23.10 7.48 -2.36
CA THR A 37 23.39 6.63 -1.19
C THR A 37 22.32 5.58 -0.89
N TRP A 38 21.21 5.60 -1.63
CA TRP A 38 20.01 4.77 -1.39
C TRP A 38 20.27 3.26 -1.41
N GLU A 39 21.23 2.75 -2.20
CA GLU A 39 21.48 1.30 -2.33
C GLU A 39 21.80 0.62 -0.98
N SER A 40 22.47 1.36 -0.09
CA SER A 40 22.82 0.92 1.28
C SER A 40 21.74 1.21 2.33
N GLY A 41 20.68 1.95 1.98
CA GLY A 41 19.61 2.36 2.89
C GLY A 41 18.65 1.24 3.30
N GLY A 42 18.77 0.07 2.68
CA GLY A 42 17.92 -1.09 2.95
C GLY A 42 16.51 -0.99 2.34
N TRP A 43 16.38 -0.23 1.25
CA TRP A 43 15.13 -0.08 0.48
C TRP A 43 14.81 -1.35 -0.34
N PRO A 44 13.56 -1.50 -0.82
CA PRO A 44 13.23 -2.56 -1.77
C PRO A 44 14.15 -2.55 -2.99
N GLN A 45 14.61 -3.72 -3.44
CA GLN A 45 15.61 -3.83 -4.52
C GLN A 45 14.99 -4.08 -5.91
N VAL A 46 13.67 -4.28 -5.97
CA VAL A 46 12.93 -4.58 -7.21
C VAL A 46 11.96 -3.43 -7.43
N PHE A 47 12.08 -2.75 -8.58
CA PHE A 47 11.32 -1.53 -8.90
C PHE A 47 11.31 -0.57 -7.70
N THR A 48 12.50 -0.18 -7.23
CA THR A 48 12.73 0.44 -5.91
C THR A 48 11.81 1.61 -5.62
N ASP A 49 11.78 2.59 -6.51
CA ASP A 49 10.98 3.81 -6.43
C ASP A 49 9.48 3.51 -6.40
N TYR A 50 9.00 2.66 -7.32
CA TYR A 50 7.63 2.18 -7.35
C TYR A 50 7.26 1.46 -6.06
N SER A 51 8.11 0.56 -5.58
CA SER A 51 7.92 -0.21 -4.36
C SER A 51 7.84 0.69 -3.12
N VAL A 52 8.69 1.72 -3.02
CA VAL A 52 8.62 2.71 -1.94
C VAL A 52 7.30 3.50 -2.02
N SER A 53 6.85 3.89 -3.22
CA SER A 53 5.57 4.57 -3.38
C SER A 53 4.37 3.72 -2.94
N LYS A 54 4.37 2.41 -3.28
CA LYS A 54 3.30 1.49 -2.89
C LYS A 54 3.35 1.10 -1.42
N LEU A 55 4.54 1.07 -0.83
CA LEU A 55 4.70 0.94 0.61
C LEU A 55 4.04 2.13 1.35
N ALA A 56 4.25 3.36 0.87
CA ALA A 56 3.61 4.54 1.45
C ALA A 56 2.07 4.48 1.33
N VAL A 57 1.54 4.09 0.16
CA VAL A 57 0.09 3.89 -0.04
C VAL A 57 -0.47 2.83 0.92
N ASN A 58 0.23 1.70 1.08
CA ASN A 58 -0.17 0.63 1.98
C ASN A 58 -0.17 1.08 3.45
N ALA A 59 0.87 1.79 3.88
CA ALA A 59 0.93 2.38 5.22
C ALA A 59 -0.21 3.38 5.45
N TYR A 60 -0.42 4.30 4.50
CA TYR A 60 -1.47 5.31 4.58
C TYR A 60 -2.88 4.69 4.65
N THR A 61 -3.10 3.60 3.91
CA THR A 61 -4.35 2.82 3.99
C THR A 61 -4.62 2.32 5.40
N ARG A 62 -3.62 1.74 6.08
CA ARG A 62 -3.74 1.23 7.47
C ARG A 62 -3.96 2.38 8.46
N LEU A 63 -3.23 3.48 8.30
CA LEU A 63 -3.40 4.68 9.13
C LEU A 63 -4.82 5.23 9.02
N MET A 64 -5.33 5.37 7.79
CA MET A 64 -6.65 5.93 7.58
C MET A 64 -7.76 5.00 8.03
N ALA A 65 -7.60 3.69 7.86
CA ALA A 65 -8.52 2.72 8.45
C ALA A 65 -8.64 2.90 9.97
N ARG A 66 -7.51 3.03 10.69
CA ARG A 66 -7.49 3.26 12.14
C ARG A 66 -8.16 4.58 12.52
N ILE A 67 -7.83 5.68 11.83
CA ILE A 67 -8.40 7.01 12.13
C ILE A 67 -9.93 7.06 11.93
N LEU A 68 -10.46 6.29 10.97
CA LEU A 68 -11.88 6.32 10.63
C LEU A 68 -12.71 5.24 11.33
N GLU A 69 -12.07 4.30 12.03
CA GLU A 69 -12.74 3.19 12.72
C GLU A 69 -13.76 3.68 13.76
N ASP A 70 -13.43 4.75 14.49
CA ASP A 70 -14.25 5.31 15.58
C ASP A 70 -15.46 6.14 15.11
N ARG A 71 -15.70 6.24 13.79
CA ARG A 71 -16.86 6.96 13.27
C ARG A 71 -18.17 6.33 13.77
N PRO A 72 -19.22 7.13 14.01
CA PRO A 72 -20.49 6.62 14.50
C PRO A 72 -21.14 5.69 13.46
N GLU A 73 -21.97 4.77 13.96
CA GLU A 73 -22.79 3.91 13.11
C GLU A 73 -23.63 4.73 12.13
N GLY A 74 -23.72 4.25 10.88
CA GLY A 74 -24.32 5.00 9.76
C GLY A 74 -23.39 5.99 9.06
N HIS A 75 -22.20 6.26 9.60
CA HIS A 75 -21.17 7.11 9.00
C HIS A 75 -19.81 6.43 8.85
N LYS A 76 -19.78 5.10 9.01
CA LYS A 76 -18.58 4.29 8.84
C LYS A 76 -17.98 4.48 7.44
N ILE A 77 -16.66 4.58 7.38
CA ILE A 77 -15.89 4.56 6.14
C ILE A 77 -14.87 3.44 6.27
N TYR A 78 -14.83 2.58 5.26
CA TYR A 78 -13.91 1.44 5.20
C TYR A 78 -12.87 1.70 4.13
N ILE A 79 -11.61 1.47 4.48
CA ILE A 79 -10.47 1.78 3.62
C ILE A 79 -9.63 0.53 3.48
N ASN A 80 -9.37 0.12 2.25
CA ASN A 80 -8.52 -1.03 1.94
C ASN A 80 -7.66 -0.69 0.73
N CYS A 81 -6.57 -1.43 0.54
CA CYS A 81 -5.78 -1.39 -0.68
C CYS A 81 -5.78 -2.77 -1.34
N TYR A 82 -5.42 -2.82 -2.62
CA TYR A 82 -5.36 -4.07 -3.36
C TYR A 82 -4.25 -4.08 -4.41
N CYS A 83 -3.78 -5.27 -4.76
CA CYS A 83 -2.89 -5.54 -5.86
C CYS A 83 -3.71 -6.06 -7.05
N PRO A 84 -3.74 -5.36 -8.19
CA PRO A 84 -4.42 -5.82 -9.40
C PRO A 84 -3.66 -6.95 -10.14
N GLY A 85 -2.47 -7.33 -9.64
CA GLY A 85 -1.55 -8.22 -10.33
C GLY A 85 -0.87 -7.58 -11.54
N TRP A 86 -0.30 -8.40 -12.44
CA TRP A 86 0.43 -7.91 -13.62
C TRP A 86 -0.52 -7.76 -14.82
N VAL A 87 -1.12 -6.58 -14.91
CA VAL A 87 -2.21 -6.24 -15.86
C VAL A 87 -1.69 -5.82 -17.23
N LYS A 88 -2.38 -6.18 -18.30
CA LYS A 88 -2.16 -5.71 -19.68
C LYS A 88 -2.61 -4.26 -19.86
N THR A 89 -1.73 -3.32 -19.55
CA THR A 89 -1.97 -1.87 -19.71
C THR A 89 -0.76 -1.18 -20.32
N ALA A 90 -0.89 0.10 -20.68
CA ALA A 90 0.24 0.90 -21.13
C ALA A 90 1.37 0.98 -20.08
N MET A 91 1.05 0.98 -18.77
CA MET A 91 2.04 1.03 -17.68
C MET A 91 2.98 -0.19 -17.70
N THR A 92 2.48 -1.36 -18.11
CA THR A 92 3.27 -2.60 -18.20
C THR A 92 3.79 -2.85 -19.61
N GLY A 93 3.70 -1.87 -20.52
CA GLY A 93 4.01 -2.06 -21.93
C GLY A 93 3.19 -3.18 -22.56
N TRP A 94 1.94 -3.35 -22.12
CA TRP A 94 1.02 -4.40 -22.55
C TRP A 94 1.51 -5.84 -22.28
N SER A 95 2.55 -6.02 -21.44
CA SER A 95 3.21 -7.31 -21.22
C SER A 95 2.57 -8.17 -20.14
N GLY A 96 1.57 -7.64 -19.41
CA GLY A 96 0.87 -8.37 -18.35
C GLY A 96 0.16 -9.65 -18.82
N HIS A 97 -0.22 -10.51 -17.87
CA HIS A 97 -1.05 -11.69 -18.17
C HIS A 97 -2.53 -11.52 -17.78
N ILE A 98 -2.84 -10.54 -16.94
CA ILE A 98 -4.20 -10.26 -16.46
C ILE A 98 -4.87 -9.21 -17.35
N SER A 99 -6.15 -9.38 -17.66
CA SER A 99 -6.94 -8.36 -18.39
C SER A 99 -7.28 -7.16 -17.48
N PRO A 100 -7.49 -5.94 -18.02
CA PRO A 100 -7.98 -4.82 -17.22
C PRO A 100 -9.28 -5.13 -16.45
N GLU A 101 -10.17 -5.90 -17.06
CA GLU A 101 -11.46 -6.30 -16.49
C GLU A 101 -11.26 -7.21 -15.26
N ASP A 102 -10.44 -8.26 -15.39
CA ASP A 102 -10.13 -9.17 -14.28
C ASP A 102 -9.38 -8.45 -13.15
N ALA A 103 -8.51 -7.50 -13.50
CA ALA A 103 -7.77 -6.72 -12.52
C ALA A 103 -8.65 -5.75 -11.72
N ALA A 104 -9.68 -5.19 -12.36
CA ALA A 104 -10.64 -4.29 -11.73
C ALA A 104 -11.58 -5.01 -10.76
N ASP A 105 -11.77 -6.32 -10.93
CA ASP A 105 -12.70 -7.15 -10.17
C ASP A 105 -12.56 -6.97 -8.64
N THR A 106 -11.34 -7.07 -8.10
CA THR A 106 -11.11 -6.93 -6.65
C THR A 106 -11.43 -5.51 -6.16
N ALA A 107 -11.12 -4.48 -6.95
CA ALA A 107 -11.40 -3.09 -6.60
C ALA A 107 -12.91 -2.82 -6.55
N VAL A 108 -13.63 -3.26 -7.58
CA VAL A 108 -15.09 -3.11 -7.68
C VAL A 108 -15.77 -3.90 -6.57
N TRP A 109 -15.31 -5.12 -6.29
CA TRP A 109 -15.81 -5.92 -5.19
C TRP A 109 -15.62 -5.22 -3.83
N LEU A 110 -14.42 -4.68 -3.55
CA LEU A 110 -14.16 -3.93 -2.30
C LEU A 110 -15.06 -2.70 -2.17
N ALA A 111 -15.26 -1.96 -3.27
CA ALA A 111 -16.06 -0.74 -3.29
C ALA A 111 -17.56 -0.99 -3.10
N LEU A 112 -18.06 -2.17 -3.48
CA LEU A 112 -19.48 -2.51 -3.49
C LEU A 112 -19.89 -3.60 -2.48
N LEU A 113 -18.96 -4.03 -1.62
CA LEU A 113 -19.24 -5.03 -0.58
C LEU A 113 -20.44 -4.60 0.27
N PRO A 114 -21.57 -5.34 0.26
CA PRO A 114 -22.64 -5.08 1.20
C PRO A 114 -22.16 -5.36 2.61
N ASP A 115 -22.59 -4.53 3.56
CA ASP A 115 -22.22 -4.63 4.98
C ASP A 115 -20.71 -4.63 5.21
N GLN A 116 -19.99 -3.61 4.72
CA GLN A 116 -18.54 -3.54 4.89
C GLN A 116 -18.15 -3.76 6.37
N PHE A 117 -17.41 -4.83 6.65
CA PHE A 117 -16.85 -5.12 7.99
C PHE A 117 -15.32 -5.16 7.97
N VAL A 118 -14.70 -4.88 6.82
CA VAL A 118 -13.27 -5.03 6.63
C VAL A 118 -12.64 -3.71 6.25
N SER A 119 -11.67 -3.27 7.05
CA SER A 119 -10.92 -2.03 6.88
C SER A 119 -9.45 -2.29 7.23
N GLY A 120 -8.54 -1.52 6.63
CA GLY A 120 -7.10 -1.58 6.88
C GLY A 120 -6.40 -2.80 6.30
N LYS A 121 -7.01 -3.50 5.35
CA LYS A 121 -6.48 -4.75 4.78
C LYS A 121 -5.92 -4.57 3.37
N PHE A 122 -5.06 -5.52 2.98
CA PHE A 122 -4.50 -5.62 1.65
C PHE A 122 -5.06 -6.85 0.94
N TRP A 123 -5.43 -6.69 -0.33
CA TRP A 123 -6.14 -7.71 -1.09
C TRP A 123 -5.48 -8.03 -2.42
N ALA A 124 -5.60 -9.27 -2.88
CA ALA A 124 -5.32 -9.66 -4.26
C ALA A 124 -6.28 -10.80 -4.65
N GLU A 125 -6.86 -10.74 -5.84
CA GLU A 125 -7.78 -11.78 -6.33
C GLU A 125 -8.91 -12.10 -5.33
N ARG A 126 -9.53 -11.06 -4.77
CA ARG A 126 -10.54 -11.12 -3.68
C ARG A 126 -10.12 -11.93 -2.43
N ARG A 127 -8.82 -12.07 -2.19
CA ARG A 127 -8.27 -12.72 -0.99
C ARG A 127 -7.46 -11.72 -0.16
N GLU A 128 -7.64 -11.73 1.16
CA GLU A 128 -6.78 -10.98 2.07
C GLU A 128 -5.36 -11.55 1.99
N ILE A 129 -4.38 -10.66 1.86
CA ILE A 129 -2.96 -10.97 1.84
C ILE A 129 -2.23 -10.12 2.88
N SER A 130 -1.05 -10.56 3.29
CA SER A 130 -0.20 -9.76 4.18
C SER A 130 0.43 -8.60 3.43
N PHE A 131 0.62 -7.49 4.14
CA PHE A 131 1.43 -6.34 3.68
C PHE A 131 2.90 -6.71 3.43
#